data_AF-A0A7S1HFR8-F1
#
_entry.id   AF-A0A7S1HFR8-F1
#
_cell.length_a   1.000
_cell.length_b   1.000
_cell.length_c   1.000
_cell.angle_alpha   90.00
_cell.angle_beta   90.00
_cell.angle_gamma   90.00
#
_symmetry.space_group_name_H-M   'P 1'
#
loop_
_entity.id
_entity.type
_entity.pdbx_description
1 polymer ?
#
loop_
_entity_poly.entity_id
_entity_poly.type
_entity_poly.pdbx_seq_one_letter_code
_entity_poly.pdbx_strand_id
1 'polypeptide(L)'
;ETHAIQGAVNLISLRLQSNLILPPGSQIVVTGFESSPHDSGQTPVYTPSGLDVGLVPLSQCFVQAGATGTALLDASASSLTLEISEACTIPAGYQLHFAIAIRNPTASQTPPTIRISVSHPGCTACALTCTCGLGP
;
A
#
# COMPACT_ATOMS: atom_id res chain seq x y z
N GLU A 1 26.83 16.39 5.25
CA GLU A 1 26.98 15.06 5.85
C GLU A 1 25.66 14.30 5.71
N THR A 2 25.67 13.15 5.05
CA THR A 2 24.50 12.27 4.92
C THR A 2 24.53 11.30 6.09
N HIS A 3 23.73 11.56 7.11
CA HIS A 3 23.56 10.64 8.23
C HIS A 3 22.83 9.40 7.69
N ALA A 4 23.58 8.38 7.30
CA ALA A 4 23.02 7.07 7.02
C ALA A 4 22.54 6.49 8.36
N ILE A 5 21.25 6.61 8.65
CA ILE A 5 20.66 6.04 9.87
C ILE A 5 20.42 4.54 9.62
N GLN A 6 21.51 3.79 9.64
CA GLN A 6 21.51 2.34 9.51
C GLN A 6 20.75 1.72 10.68
N GLY A 7 19.92 0.72 10.41
CA GLY A 7 19.13 0.01 11.42
C GLY A 7 17.97 0.82 12.04
N ALA A 8 17.79 2.10 11.70
CA ALA A 8 16.64 2.87 12.19
C ALA A 8 15.35 2.54 11.45
N VAL A 9 14.24 2.74 12.14
CA VAL A 9 12.90 2.65 11.54
C VAL A 9 12.56 4.01 10.93
N ASN A 10 12.24 3.99 9.64
CA ASN A 10 11.73 5.15 8.92
C ASN A 10 10.26 5.00 8.67
N LEU A 11 9.56 6.13 8.68
CA LEU A 11 8.20 6.22 8.22
C LEU A 11 8.22 6.61 6.74
N ILE A 12 7.84 5.70 5.84
CA ILE A 12 7.76 5.95 4.40
C ILE A 12 6.34 6.39 4.09
N SER A 13 6.17 7.64 3.66
CA SER A 13 4.89 8.18 3.20
C SER A 13 4.74 8.00 1.69
N LEU A 14 3.60 7.44 1.28
CA LEU A 14 3.25 7.19 -0.11
C LEU A 14 1.98 7.96 -0.46
N ARG A 15 2.02 8.68 -1.59
CA ARG A 15 0.85 9.35 -2.17
C ARG A 15 0.54 8.72 -3.52
N LEU A 16 -0.63 8.09 -3.61
CA LEU A 16 -1.11 7.42 -4.81
C LEU A 16 -2.40 8.08 -5.29
N GLN A 17 -2.61 8.11 -6.60
CA GLN A 17 -3.87 8.54 -7.20
C GLN A 17 -4.14 7.64 -8.38
N SER A 18 -5.22 6.85 -8.29
CA SER A 18 -5.68 6.02 -9.39
C SER A 18 -6.58 6.83 -10.32
N ASN A 19 -6.49 6.61 -11.62
CA ASN A 19 -7.48 7.10 -12.60
C ASN A 19 -8.69 6.16 -12.72
N LEU A 20 -8.69 5.04 -12.00
CA LEU A 20 -9.76 4.05 -11.97
C LEU A 20 -10.37 3.97 -10.57
N ILE A 21 -11.64 3.59 -10.52
CA ILE A 21 -12.30 3.19 -9.27
C ILE A 21 -11.62 1.92 -8.77
N LEU A 22 -11.27 1.87 -7.48
CA LEU A 22 -10.76 0.67 -6.83
C LEU A 22 -11.87 0.07 -5.96
N PRO A 23 -12.56 -0.99 -6.43
CA PRO A 23 -13.63 -1.63 -5.68
C PRO A 23 -13.09 -2.43 -4.48
N PRO A 24 -13.99 -2.92 -3.60
CA PRO A 24 -13.61 -3.83 -2.53
C PRO A 24 -12.85 -5.06 -3.04
N GLY A 25 -11.94 -5.59 -2.23
CA GLY A 25 -11.08 -6.73 -2.61
C GLY A 25 -9.97 -6.38 -3.62
N SER A 26 -9.83 -5.12 -4.04
CA SER A 26 -8.64 -4.70 -4.79
C SER A 26 -7.40 -4.76 -3.90
N GLN A 27 -6.25 -5.09 -4.49
CA GLN A 27 -4.97 -5.16 -3.82
C GLN A 27 -4.01 -4.13 -4.43
N ILE A 28 -3.40 -3.33 -3.57
CA ILE A 28 -2.31 -2.42 -3.91
C ILE A 28 -1.03 -3.06 -3.39
N VAL A 29 -0.11 -3.37 -4.29
CA VAL A 29 1.18 -4.00 -3.96
C VAL A 29 2.29 -3.00 -4.21
N VAL A 30 3.12 -2.77 -3.20
CA VAL A 30 4.32 -1.93 -3.26
C VAL A 30 5.53 -2.83 -3.07
N THR A 31 6.45 -2.84 -4.03
CA THR A 31 7.72 -3.58 -3.95
C THR A 31 8.91 -2.63 -4.01
N GLY A 32 10.12 -3.13 -3.75
CA GLY A 32 11.33 -2.32 -3.63
C GLY A 32 11.88 -2.23 -2.19
N PHE A 33 11.49 -3.17 -1.32
CA PHE A 33 11.93 -3.23 0.08
C PHE A 33 13.00 -4.31 0.33
N GLU A 34 13.72 -4.74 -0.71
CA GLU A 34 14.61 -5.92 -0.70
C GLU A 34 15.75 -5.84 0.31
N SER A 35 16.16 -4.62 0.66
CA SER A 35 17.24 -4.35 1.61
C SER A 35 16.74 -4.00 3.01
N SER A 36 15.43 -3.93 3.24
CA SER A 36 14.85 -3.70 4.57
C SER A 36 14.80 -5.04 5.32
N PRO A 37 15.44 -5.19 6.48
CA PRO A 37 15.22 -6.36 7.32
C PRO A 37 13.85 -6.27 8.00
N HIS A 38 12.93 -7.15 7.61
CA HIS A 38 11.60 -7.26 8.18
C HIS A 38 11.13 -8.71 8.20
N ASP A 39 10.33 -9.06 9.21
CA ASP A 39 9.62 -10.34 9.26
C ASP A 39 8.30 -10.22 8.49
N SER A 40 7.85 -11.32 7.89
CA SER A 40 6.53 -11.35 7.26
C SER A 40 5.44 -11.20 8.32
N GLY A 41 4.48 -10.31 8.11
CA GLY A 41 3.40 -10.07 9.07
C GLY A 41 2.57 -8.83 8.80
N GLN A 42 1.59 -8.59 9.66
CA GLN A 42 0.78 -7.38 9.63
C GLN A 42 1.60 -6.18 10.14
N THR A 43 1.53 -5.06 9.42
CA THR A 43 2.12 -3.79 9.83
C THR A 43 1.05 -2.70 9.83
N PRO A 44 1.02 -1.81 10.84
CA PRO A 44 0.07 -0.70 10.89
C PRO A 44 0.30 0.28 9.73
N VAL A 45 -0.80 0.78 9.19
CA VAL A 45 -0.85 1.84 8.20
C VAL A 45 -1.19 3.14 8.90
N TYR A 46 -0.31 4.12 8.80
CA TYR A 46 -0.45 5.42 9.42
C TYR A 46 -1.04 6.43 8.44
N THR A 47 -1.92 7.30 8.92
CA THR A 47 -2.32 8.51 8.19
C THR A 47 -1.35 9.65 8.55
N PRO A 48 -0.64 10.24 7.58
CA PRO A 48 0.22 11.39 7.85
C PRO A 48 -0.63 12.55 8.36
N SER A 49 -0.33 13.07 9.55
CA SER A 49 -1.10 14.15 10.17
C SER A 49 -1.11 15.42 9.31
N GLY A 50 -2.29 16.03 9.11
CA GLY A 50 -2.46 17.36 8.52
C GLY A 50 -2.88 17.42 7.05
N LEU A 51 -3.37 16.32 6.45
CA LEU A 51 -3.65 16.26 5.00
C LEU A 51 -5.08 15.82 4.60
N ASP A 52 -6.09 15.96 5.46
CA ASP A 52 -7.43 15.35 5.27
C ASP A 52 -8.36 15.96 4.20
N VAL A 53 -7.91 16.90 3.36
CA VAL A 53 -8.79 17.51 2.35
C VAL A 53 -8.80 16.68 1.06
N GLY A 54 -9.89 15.95 0.80
CA GLY A 54 -10.06 15.14 -0.41
C GLY A 54 -9.41 13.75 -0.38
N LEU A 55 -9.00 13.29 0.81
CA LEU A 55 -8.50 11.94 1.04
C LEU A 55 -9.62 11.00 1.49
N VAL A 56 -9.55 9.73 1.08
CA VAL A 56 -10.34 8.67 1.71
C VAL A 56 -9.75 8.43 3.11
N PRO A 57 -10.53 8.30 4.19
CA PRO A 57 -10.01 7.89 5.50
C PRO A 57 -9.47 6.46 5.42
N LEU A 58 -8.17 6.35 5.12
CA LEU A 58 -7.53 5.11 4.70
C LEU A 58 -7.43 4.05 5.78
N SER A 59 -7.39 4.45 7.04
CA SER A 59 -7.25 3.52 8.16
C SER A 59 -8.40 2.52 8.27
N GLN A 60 -9.58 2.81 7.70
CA GLN A 60 -10.71 1.87 7.70
C GLN A 60 -10.94 1.17 6.36
N CYS A 61 -10.30 1.67 5.29
CA CYS A 61 -10.38 1.08 3.96
C CYS A 61 -9.36 -0.03 3.75
N PHE A 62 -8.27 -0.07 4.52
CA PHE A 62 -7.31 -1.17 4.43
C PHE A 62 -7.60 -2.22 5.49
N VAL A 63 -7.66 -3.48 5.07
CA VAL A 63 -7.84 -4.63 5.96
C VAL A 63 -6.81 -5.70 5.60
N GLN A 64 -6.25 -6.38 6.60
CA GLN A 64 -5.46 -7.57 6.36
C GLN A 64 -5.82 -8.62 7.40
N ALA A 65 -6.21 -9.82 6.97
CA ALA A 65 -6.61 -10.92 7.86
C ALA A 65 -7.57 -10.48 9.01
N GLY A 66 -8.53 -9.61 8.68
CA GLY A 66 -9.55 -9.10 9.60
C GLY A 66 -9.17 -7.88 10.45
N ALA A 67 -7.91 -7.43 10.43
CA ALA A 67 -7.49 -6.21 11.14
C ALA A 67 -7.60 -4.99 10.21
N THR A 68 -8.29 -3.94 10.65
CA THR A 68 -8.38 -2.67 9.91
C THR A 68 -7.14 -1.82 10.13
N GLY A 69 -6.77 -1.02 9.14
CA GLY A 69 -5.63 -0.12 9.21
C GLY A 69 -4.29 -0.87 9.21
N THR A 70 -4.26 -2.07 8.65
CA THR A 70 -3.04 -2.88 8.53
C THR A 70 -2.77 -3.24 7.07
N ALA A 71 -1.50 -3.43 6.75
CA ALA A 71 -1.02 -3.99 5.50
C ALA A 71 -0.24 -5.29 5.78
N LEU A 72 -0.11 -6.16 4.79
CA LEU A 72 0.79 -7.31 4.85
C LEU A 72 2.16 -6.91 4.35
N LEU A 73 3.17 -7.10 5.17
CA LEU A 73 4.56 -7.04 4.76
C LEU A 73 5.05 -8.47 4.53
N ASP A 74 5.63 -8.76 3.36
CA ASP A 74 6.18 -10.06 3.00
C ASP A 74 7.68 -9.95 2.79
N ALA A 75 8.45 -10.55 3.70
CA ALA A 75 9.91 -10.59 3.67
C ALA A 75 10.44 -11.36 2.46
N SER A 76 9.77 -12.43 2.03
CA SER A 76 10.23 -13.28 0.93
C SER A 76 10.04 -12.59 -0.42
N ALA A 77 8.92 -11.89 -0.59
CA ALA A 77 8.62 -11.12 -1.78
C ALA A 77 9.14 -9.67 -1.72
N SER A 78 9.65 -9.22 -0.57
CA SER A 78 10.07 -7.84 -0.32
C SER A 78 9.01 -6.82 -0.73
N SER A 79 7.76 -7.12 -0.34
CA SER A 79 6.56 -6.43 -0.78
C SER A 79 5.65 -6.05 0.38
N LEU A 80 4.90 -4.99 0.16
CA LEU A 80 3.82 -4.53 1.01
C LEU A 80 2.52 -4.64 0.23
N THR A 81 1.53 -5.35 0.77
CA THR A 81 0.21 -5.48 0.17
C THR A 81 -0.84 -4.81 1.06
N LEU A 82 -1.61 -3.90 0.46
CA LEU A 82 -2.80 -3.30 1.05
C LEU A 82 -4.03 -3.85 0.34
N GLU A 83 -4.95 -4.45 1.09
CA GLU A 83 -6.23 -4.93 0.56
C GLU A 83 -7.36 -3.97 0.94
N ILE A 84 -8.18 -3.60 -0.05
CA ILE A 84 -9.35 -2.74 0.16
C ILE A 84 -10.47 -3.56 0.80
N SER A 85 -10.97 -3.11 1.95
CA SER A 85 -12.01 -3.78 2.71
C SER A 85 -13.33 -3.86 1.95
N GLU A 86 -14.12 -4.91 2.24
CA GLU A 86 -15.47 -5.14 1.68
C GLU A 86 -16.43 -3.94 1.86
N ALA A 87 -16.18 -3.11 2.87
CA ALA A 87 -16.98 -1.93 3.19
C ALA A 87 -16.47 -0.64 2.51
N CYS A 88 -15.42 -0.69 1.70
CA CYS A 88 -14.80 0.48 1.11
C CYS A 88 -14.67 0.41 -0.42
N THR A 89 -14.96 1.52 -1.08
CA THR A 89 -14.63 1.76 -2.49
C THR A 89 -13.86 3.06 -2.60
N ILE A 90 -12.73 3.05 -3.31
CA ILE A 90 -11.93 4.25 -3.56
C ILE A 90 -12.33 4.80 -4.94
N PRO A 91 -12.91 6.01 -5.04
CA PRO A 91 -13.30 6.56 -6.33
C PRO A 91 -12.08 6.94 -7.18
N ALA A 92 -12.26 6.96 -8.50
CA ALA A 92 -11.25 7.47 -9.42
C ALA A 92 -10.87 8.92 -9.09
N GLY A 93 -9.59 9.26 -9.21
CA GLY A 93 -9.06 10.60 -8.97
C GLY A 93 -8.86 10.95 -7.49
N TYR A 94 -9.29 10.10 -6.56
CA TYR A 94 -9.02 10.31 -5.14
C TYR A 94 -7.55 10.04 -4.82
N GLN A 95 -7.02 10.85 -3.92
CA GLN A 95 -5.65 10.70 -3.45
C GLN A 95 -5.64 9.82 -2.21
N LEU A 96 -4.74 8.85 -2.22
CA LEU A 96 -4.44 7.99 -1.09
C LEU A 96 -3.13 8.49 -0.51
N HIS A 97 -3.13 8.86 0.75
CA HIS A 97 -1.92 9.25 1.46
C HIS A 97 -1.80 8.47 2.75
N PHE A 98 -0.86 7.54 2.76
CA PHE A 98 -0.59 6.68 3.91
C PHE A 98 0.89 6.56 4.14
N ALA A 99 1.26 6.09 5.31
CA ALA A 99 2.64 5.80 5.64
C ALA A 99 2.78 4.45 6.34
N ILE A 100 3.95 3.86 6.19
CA ILE A 100 4.32 2.59 6.82
C ILE A 100 5.68 2.71 7.51
N ALA A 101 5.88 1.95 8.57
CA ALA A 101 7.16 1.84 9.23
C ALA A 101 8.02 0.76 8.53
N ILE A 102 9.17 1.16 7.98
CA ILE A 102 10.15 0.28 7.34
C ILE A 102 11.51 0.48 8.00
N ARG A 103 12.21 -0.61 8.30
CA ARG A 103 13.55 -0.55 8.90
C ARG A 103 14.61 -0.44 7.80
N ASN A 104 15.53 0.51 7.94
CA ASN A 104 16.72 0.55 7.09
C ASN A 104 17.63 -0.66 7.35
N PRO A 105 18.36 -1.14 6.34
CA PRO A 105 19.43 -2.10 6.56
C PRO A 105 20.45 -1.59 7.58
N THR A 106 21.16 -2.54 8.20
CA THR A 106 22.29 -2.28 9.10
C THR A 106 23.55 -1.81 8.39
N ALA A 107 23.55 -1.83 7.05
CA ALA A 107 24.61 -1.31 6.20
C ALA A 107 24.09 -0.17 5.32
N SER A 108 25.00 0.66 4.80
CA SER A 108 24.65 1.67 3.81
C SER A 108 24.07 1.01 2.56
N GLN A 109 22.95 1.52 2.07
CA GLN A 109 22.32 1.06 0.84
C GLN A 109 22.31 2.16 -0.22
N THR A 110 22.34 1.76 -1.48
CA THR A 110 21.90 2.62 -2.57
C THR A 110 20.39 2.83 -2.46
N PRO A 111 19.84 4.02 -2.82
CA PRO A 111 18.40 4.24 -2.84
C PRO A 111 17.69 3.14 -3.66
N PRO A 112 16.70 2.42 -3.08
CA PRO A 112 16.00 1.36 -3.79
C PRO A 112 15.01 1.94 -4.81
N THR A 113 14.66 1.14 -5.82
CA THR A 113 13.60 1.48 -6.76
C THR A 113 12.27 0.94 -6.24
N ILE A 114 11.34 1.84 -5.91
CA ILE A 114 9.98 1.45 -5.50
C ILE A 114 9.11 1.20 -6.75
N ARG A 115 8.37 0.09 -6.76
CA ARG A 115 7.35 -0.20 -7.77
C ARG A 115 6.00 -0.36 -7.10
N ILE A 116 4.96 0.17 -7.72
CA ILE A 116 3.59 0.09 -7.23
C ILE A 116 2.74 -0.54 -8.33
N SER A 117 1.98 -1.57 -7.97
CA SER A 117 0.99 -2.20 -8.84
C SER A 117 -0.34 -2.30 -8.11
N VAL A 118 -1.43 -2.35 -8.88
CA VAL A 118 -2.78 -2.54 -8.35
C VAL A 118 -3.43 -3.65 -9.16
N SER A 119 -4.06 -4.60 -8.47
CA SER A 119 -4.80 -5.70 -9.08
C SER A 119 -6.15 -5.86 -8.40
N HIS A 120 -7.13 -6.38 -9.14
CA HIS A 120 -8.42 -6.76 -8.58
C HIS A 120 -8.79 -8.14 -9.15
N PRO A 121 -9.07 -9.15 -8.31
CA PRO A 121 -9.28 -10.53 -8.76
C PRO A 121 -10.51 -10.69 -9.66
N GLY A 122 -11.49 -9.78 -9.59
CA GLY A 122 -12.69 -9.79 -10.42
C GLY A 122 -12.50 -9.38 -11.89
N CYS A 123 -11.32 -8.89 -12.30
CA CYS A 123 -11.08 -8.47 -13.69
C CYS A 123 -9.85 -9.19 -14.26
N THR A 124 -10.00 -10.47 -14.61
CA THR A 124 -8.94 -11.34 -15.19
C THR A 124 -8.56 -11.04 -16.64
N ALA A 125 -9.23 -10.07 -17.29
CA ALA A 125 -8.84 -9.58 -18.61
C ALA A 125 -9.14 -8.09 -18.72
N CYS A 126 -8.15 -7.21 -18.59
CA CYS A 126 -8.31 -5.80 -18.97
C CYS A 126 -8.37 -5.68 -20.51
N ALA A 127 -9.53 -6.00 -21.10
CA ALA A 127 -9.95 -5.37 -22.33
C ALA A 127 -10.64 -4.05 -21.97
N LEU A 128 -10.50 -3.01 -22.81
CA LEU A 128 -11.07 -1.66 -22.66
C LEU A 128 -12.61 -1.60 -22.49
N THR A 129 -13.29 -2.75 -22.39
CA THR A 129 -14.73 -2.93 -22.30
C THR A 129 -15.18 -3.72 -21.07
N CYS A 130 -14.33 -3.95 -20.07
CA CYS A 130 -14.76 -4.70 -18.89
C CYS A 130 -15.75 -3.92 -18.02
N THR A 131 -16.99 -4.41 -17.98
CA THR A 131 -17.99 -4.11 -16.96
C THR A 131 -17.59 -4.83 -15.66
N CYS A 132 -16.62 -4.29 -14.93
CA CYS A 132 -16.38 -4.68 -13.54
C CYS A 132 -17.59 -4.18 -12.72
N GLY A 133 -18.48 -5.07 -12.25
CA GLY A 133 -19.60 -4.68 -11.37
C GLY A 133 -20.98 -5.30 -11.61
N LEU A 134 -21.13 -6.34 -12.42
CA LEU A 134 -22.37 -7.12 -12.47
C LEU A 134 -22.11 -8.53 -11.95
N GLY A 135 -22.17 -8.69 -10.62
CA GLY A 135 -22.50 -9.98 -10.02
C GLY A 135 -23.97 -10.35 -10.31
N PRO A 136 -24.34 -11.63 -10.12
CA PRO A 136 -25.62 -12.20 -10.56
C PRO A 136 -26.86 -11.48 -10.01
#